data_AF-A0A5D2GL17-F1
#
_entry.id   AF-A0A5D2GL17-F1
#
_cell.length_a   1.000
_cell.length_b   1.000
_cell.length_c   1.000
_cell.angle_alpha   90.00
_cell.angle_beta   90.00
_cell.angle_gamma   90.00
#
_symmetry.space_group_name_H-M   'P 1'
#
loop_
_entity.id
_entity.type
_entity.pdbx_description
1 polymer ?
#
loop_
_entity_poly.entity_id
_entity_poly.type
_entity_poly.pdbx_seq_one_letter_code
_entity_poly.pdbx_strand_id
1 'polypeptide(L)'
;MRTPARDFDPDSLRNILPKAVSSLEWAIAEGKGRVYVHCTAGLGRAPAVAIAYMFWFCGMNLNTAFEALTSKRPCGPNKRAIRGATYDLAKNDPWKEPFENLPEHAFEGVADWERKLIQDRVHSLRGT
;
A
#
# COMPACT_ATOMS: atom_id res chain seq x y z
N MET A 1 -13.43 -7.33 8.24
CA MET A 1 -13.47 -5.87 7.94
C MET A 1 -13.70 -5.68 6.44
N ARG A 2 -14.38 -4.62 6.01
CA ARG A 2 -14.60 -4.33 4.58
C ARG A 2 -14.10 -2.92 4.27
N THR A 3 -13.15 -2.82 3.33
CA THR A 3 -12.57 -1.55 2.84
C THR A 3 -12.81 -1.44 1.34
N PRO A 4 -13.93 -0.82 0.91
CA PRO A 4 -14.31 -0.77 -0.49
C PRO A 4 -13.40 0.17 -1.31
N ALA A 5 -13.05 -0.27 -2.52
CA ALA A 5 -12.34 0.51 -3.52
C ALA A 5 -13.00 0.28 -4.89
N ARG A 6 -13.15 1.35 -5.67
CA ARG A 6 -13.75 1.29 -7.00
C ARG A 6 -12.84 0.51 -7.95
N ASP A 7 -13.44 -0.29 -8.82
CA ASP A 7 -12.66 -1.07 -9.80
C ASP A 7 -12.15 -0.16 -10.91
N PHE A 8 -10.97 -0.48 -11.45
CA PHE A 8 -10.30 0.30 -12.52
C PHE A 8 -10.09 1.80 -12.21
N ASP A 9 -9.99 2.14 -10.92
CA ASP A 9 -9.82 3.52 -10.45
C ASP A 9 -8.56 3.61 -9.57
N PRO A 10 -7.41 4.05 -10.14
CA PRO A 10 -6.15 4.19 -9.41
C PRO A 10 -6.22 5.17 -8.26
N ASP A 11 -7.02 6.22 -8.35
CA ASP A 11 -7.16 7.24 -7.30
C ASP A 11 -8.00 6.70 -6.14
N SER A 12 -9.09 6.00 -6.44
CA SER A 12 -9.86 5.27 -5.42
C SER A 12 -8.98 4.23 -4.71
N LEU A 13 -8.12 3.53 -5.45
CA LEU A 13 -7.16 2.59 -4.88
C LEU A 13 -6.14 3.29 -3.99
N ARG A 14 -5.49 4.35 -4.48
CA ARG A 14 -4.52 5.16 -3.73
C ARG A 14 -5.10 5.62 -2.39
N ASN A 15 -6.30 6.18 -2.41
CA ASN A 15 -6.97 6.72 -1.23
C ASN A 15 -7.34 5.65 -0.20
N ILE A 16 -7.68 4.42 -0.64
CA ILE A 16 -8.08 3.35 0.29
C ILE A 16 -6.89 2.55 0.86
N LEU A 17 -5.74 2.57 0.19
CA LEU A 17 -4.58 1.74 0.55
C LEU A 17 -4.18 1.88 2.02
N PRO A 18 -4.08 3.09 2.62
CA PRO A 18 -3.73 3.22 4.03
C PRO A 18 -4.68 2.47 4.96
N LYS A 19 -6.00 2.61 4.77
CA LYS A 19 -7.02 1.96 5.60
C LYS A 19 -7.07 0.45 5.36
N ALA A 20 -6.97 0.02 4.10
CA ALA A 20 -6.96 -1.40 3.74
C ALA A 20 -5.72 -2.12 4.30
N VAL A 21 -4.54 -1.50 4.23
CA VAL A 21 -3.32 -2.06 4.80
C VAL A 21 -3.36 -2.03 6.32
N SER A 22 -3.91 -0.98 6.95
CA SER A 22 -4.13 -0.95 8.40
C SER A 22 -4.95 -2.15 8.88
N SER A 23 -6.01 -2.47 8.14
CA SER A 23 -6.88 -3.62 8.42
C SER A 23 -6.14 -4.95 8.28
N LEU A 24 -5.36 -5.10 7.21
CA LEU A 24 -4.57 -6.30 6.91
C LEU A 24 -3.48 -6.52 7.95
N GLU A 25 -2.68 -5.49 8.21
CA GLU A 25 -1.58 -5.55 9.16
C GLU A 25 -2.09 -5.83 10.56
N TRP A 26 -3.20 -5.22 10.99
CA TRP A 26 -3.79 -5.50 12.29
C TRP A 26 -4.22 -6.97 12.42
N ALA A 27 -4.90 -7.51 11.41
CA ALA A 27 -5.31 -8.91 11.41
C ALA A 27 -4.11 -9.89 11.40
N ILE A 28 -3.01 -9.53 10.74
CA ILE A 28 -1.76 -10.31 10.79
C ILE A 28 -1.14 -10.23 12.20
N ALA A 29 -1.07 -9.03 12.79
CA ALA A 29 -0.49 -8.81 14.11
C ALA A 29 -1.27 -9.52 15.24
N GLU A 30 -2.58 -9.72 15.08
CA GLU A 30 -3.38 -10.52 16.01
C GLU A 30 -2.96 -12.01 16.04
N GLY A 31 -2.31 -12.51 14.99
CA GLY A 31 -1.73 -13.87 14.98
C GLY A 31 -2.76 -15.02 15.04
N LYS A 32 -4.05 -14.74 14.82
CA LYS A 32 -5.15 -15.73 14.92
C LYS A 32 -5.24 -16.67 13.71
N GLY A 33 -4.41 -16.48 12.69
CA GLY A 33 -4.41 -17.32 11.49
C GLY A 33 -3.92 -16.58 10.23
N ARG A 34 -4.39 -17.04 9.06
CA ARG A 34 -4.09 -16.42 7.76
C ARG A 34 -5.15 -15.39 7.40
N VAL A 35 -4.74 -14.29 6.78
CA VAL A 35 -5.66 -13.26 6.27
C VAL A 35 -5.95 -13.52 4.80
N TYR A 36 -7.24 -13.59 4.44
CA TYR A 36 -7.69 -13.71 3.06
C TYR A 36 -8.05 -12.34 2.49
N VAL A 37 -7.15 -11.76 1.69
CA VAL A 37 -7.36 -10.47 1.01
C VAL A 37 -7.92 -10.73 -0.39
N HIS A 38 -9.11 -10.20 -0.68
CA HIS A 38 -9.74 -10.38 -1.99
C HIS A 38 -10.40 -9.09 -2.49
N CYS A 39 -10.60 -9.02 -3.81
CA CYS A 39 -11.52 -8.08 -4.44
C CYS A 39 -12.50 -8.89 -5.30
N THR A 40 -12.87 -8.43 -6.50
CA THR A 40 -13.69 -9.23 -7.43
C THR A 40 -12.85 -10.36 -8.05
N ALA A 41 -11.81 -10.02 -8.81
CA ALA A 41 -10.96 -10.99 -9.51
C ALA A 41 -9.63 -11.27 -8.80
N GLY A 42 -9.26 -10.47 -7.79
CA GLY A 42 -7.95 -10.56 -7.17
C GLY A 42 -6.79 -10.20 -8.10
N LEU A 43 -6.99 -9.33 -9.10
CA LEU A 43 -5.95 -8.98 -10.09
C LEU A 43 -5.51 -7.51 -10.05
N GLY A 44 -6.20 -6.68 -9.27
CA GLY A 44 -5.89 -5.24 -9.13
C GLY A 44 -5.82 -4.80 -7.67
N ARG A 45 -6.99 -4.52 -7.08
CA ARG A 45 -7.13 -3.97 -5.71
C ARG A 45 -6.48 -4.86 -4.63
N ALA A 46 -6.83 -6.14 -4.58
CA ALA A 46 -6.27 -7.04 -3.55
C ALA A 46 -4.76 -7.23 -3.66
N PRO A 47 -4.19 -7.50 -4.85
CA PRO A 47 -2.73 -7.51 -5.03
C PRO A 47 -2.05 -6.22 -4.61
N ALA A 48 -2.63 -5.05 -4.93
CA ALA A 48 -2.05 -3.77 -4.54
C ALA A 48 -1.99 -3.59 -3.02
N VAL A 49 -3.03 -4.00 -2.27
CA VAL A 49 -3.03 -3.98 -0.79
C VAL A 49 -1.93 -4.90 -0.24
N ALA A 50 -1.78 -6.11 -0.79
CA ALA A 50 -0.75 -7.04 -0.34
C ALA A 50 0.68 -6.53 -0.66
N ILE A 51 0.89 -5.93 -1.83
CA ILE A 51 2.18 -5.31 -2.21
C ILE A 51 2.49 -4.12 -1.30
N ALA A 52 1.53 -3.25 -1.03
CA ALA A 52 1.70 -2.11 -0.13
C ALA A 52 2.05 -2.58 1.29
N TYR A 53 1.41 -3.64 1.80
CA TYR A 53 1.77 -4.24 3.09
C TYR A 53 3.22 -4.74 3.10
N MET A 54 3.64 -5.53 2.10
CA MET A 54 5.02 -6.01 2.02
C MET A 54 6.02 -4.86 1.90
N PHE A 55 5.68 -3.85 1.11
CA PHE A 55 6.51 -2.66 0.95
C PHE A 55 6.65 -1.89 2.26
N TRP A 56 5.58 -1.66 3.01
CA TRP A 56 5.61 -0.81 4.20
C TRP A 56 6.06 -1.54 5.47
N PHE A 57 5.69 -2.81 5.64
CA PHE A 57 5.87 -3.57 6.89
C PHE A 57 6.88 -4.72 6.82
N CYS A 58 7.21 -5.25 5.63
CA CYS A 58 8.11 -6.39 5.49
C CYS A 58 9.55 -6.02 5.09
N GLY A 59 9.94 -4.75 5.19
CA GLY A 59 11.30 -4.28 4.91
C GLY A 59 11.71 -4.33 3.43
N MET A 60 10.77 -4.54 2.51
CA MET A 60 11.04 -4.55 1.07
C MET A 60 11.09 -3.13 0.49
N ASN A 61 11.68 -2.96 -0.69
CA ASN A 61 11.36 -1.84 -1.58
C ASN A 61 10.14 -2.20 -2.46
N LEU A 62 9.58 -1.22 -3.17
CA LEU A 62 8.36 -1.43 -3.94
C LEU A 62 8.53 -2.46 -5.07
N ASN A 63 9.66 -2.44 -5.77
CA ASN A 63 9.92 -3.35 -6.90
C ASN A 63 10.00 -4.79 -6.41
N THR A 64 10.75 -5.03 -5.34
CA THR A 64 10.86 -6.35 -4.69
C THR A 64 9.49 -6.84 -4.19
N ALA A 65 8.69 -5.98 -3.55
CA ALA A 65 7.35 -6.34 -3.10
C ALA A 65 6.42 -6.67 -4.29
N PHE A 66 6.51 -5.90 -5.37
CA PHE A 66 5.71 -6.09 -6.58
C PHE A 66 6.04 -7.44 -7.24
N GLU A 67 7.32 -7.69 -7.50
CA GLU A 67 7.82 -8.95 -8.07
C GLU A 67 7.51 -10.16 -7.18
N ALA A 68 7.64 -10.02 -5.86
CA ALA A 68 7.35 -11.09 -4.92
C ALA A 68 5.90 -11.59 -5.04
N LEU A 69 4.96 -10.69 -5.35
CA LEU A 69 3.56 -11.05 -5.60
C LEU A 69 3.35 -11.52 -7.03
N THR A 70 3.75 -10.74 -8.04
CA THR A 70 3.38 -10.98 -9.44
C THR A 70 4.07 -12.20 -10.04
N SER A 71 5.23 -12.60 -9.50
CA SER A 71 5.88 -13.88 -9.85
C SER A 71 5.06 -15.11 -9.43
N LYS A 72 4.24 -15.02 -8.39
CA LYS A 72 3.37 -16.11 -7.90
C LYS A 72 1.97 -16.02 -8.45
N ARG A 73 1.49 -14.79 -8.65
CA ARG A 73 0.16 -14.48 -9.19
C ARG A 73 0.30 -13.47 -10.32
N PRO A 74 0.40 -13.92 -11.58
CA PRO A 74 0.46 -13.02 -12.73
C PRO A 74 -0.76 -12.08 -12.76
N CYS A 75 -0.52 -10.80 -12.51
CA CYS A 75 -1.53 -9.75 -12.48
C CYS A 75 -0.89 -8.36 -12.63
N GLY A 76 -1.71 -7.33 -12.87
CA GLY A 76 -1.24 -5.96 -13.10
C GLY A 76 -1.83 -4.94 -12.12
N PRO A 77 -1.50 -5.02 -10.82
CA PRO A 77 -1.91 -3.98 -9.87
C PRO A 77 -1.28 -2.64 -10.23
N ASN A 78 -2.00 -1.54 -9.98
CA ASN A 78 -1.52 -0.22 -10.33
C ASN A 78 -0.38 0.21 -9.39
N LYS A 79 0.87 0.12 -9.87
CA LYS A 79 2.08 0.48 -9.11
C LYS A 79 2.11 1.96 -8.72
N ARG A 80 1.60 2.83 -9.60
CA ARG A 80 1.54 4.28 -9.35
C ARG A 80 0.62 4.62 -8.17
N ALA A 81 -0.50 3.92 -7.99
CA ALA A 81 -1.38 4.10 -6.82
C ALA A 81 -0.66 3.76 -5.51
N ILE A 82 0.18 2.72 -5.49
CA ILE A 82 0.98 2.35 -4.32
C ILE A 82 2.05 3.41 -4.02
N ARG A 83 2.74 3.92 -5.05
CA ARG A 83 3.69 5.04 -4.91
C ARG A 83 3.01 6.31 -4.41
N GLY A 84 1.85 6.65 -4.96
CA GLY A 84 1.05 7.80 -4.54
C GLY A 84 0.65 7.70 -3.07
N ALA A 85 0.14 6.54 -2.63
CA ALA A 85 -0.22 6.32 -1.23
C ALA A 85 1.00 6.37 -0.31
N THR A 86 2.15 5.90 -0.79
CA THR A 86 3.42 6.01 -0.05
C THR A 86 3.85 7.47 0.08
N TYR A 87 3.75 8.27 -0.99
CA TYR A 87 3.97 9.71 -0.95
C TYR A 87 3.03 10.39 0.06
N ASP A 88 1.74 10.07 0.04
CA ASP A 88 0.73 10.67 0.94
C ASP A 88 1.06 10.40 2.41
N LEU A 89 1.48 9.17 2.71
CA LEU A 89 1.86 8.75 4.07
C LEU A 89 3.24 9.27 4.50
N ALA A 90 4.19 9.47 3.57
CA ALA A 90 5.52 9.99 3.88
C ALA A 90 5.62 11.52 3.86
N LYS A 91 4.62 12.23 3.32
CA LYS A 91 4.61 13.70 3.27
C LYS A 91 4.45 14.28 4.69
N ASN A 92 5.46 15.06 5.11
CA ASN A 92 5.47 15.82 6.37
C ASN A 92 5.36 17.34 6.17
N ASP A 93 5.63 17.84 4.97
CA ASP A 93 5.62 19.27 4.66
C ASP A 93 4.44 19.57 3.72
N PRO A 94 3.50 20.48 4.07
CA PRO A 94 2.43 20.92 3.19
C PRO A 94 2.92 21.37 1.80
N TRP A 95 4.09 21.98 1.72
CA TRP A 95 4.68 22.59 0.51
C TRP A 95 5.46 21.61 -0.37
N LYS A 96 5.52 20.33 0.01
CA LYS A 96 6.17 19.30 -0.82
C LYS A 96 5.53 19.26 -2.21
N GLU A 97 6.39 19.24 -3.23
CA GLU A 97 6.01 19.15 -4.64
C GLU A 97 4.93 18.08 -4.89
N PRO A 98 3.89 18.37 -5.70
CA PRO A 98 2.84 17.40 -5.99
C PRO A 98 3.39 16.09 -6.54
N PHE A 99 2.82 14.96 -6.13
CA PHE A 99 3.23 13.63 -6.59
C PHE A 99 3.28 13.50 -8.13
N GLU A 100 2.38 14.18 -8.82
CA GLU A 100 2.26 14.20 -10.28
C GLU A 100 3.47 14.79 -11.01
N ASN A 101 4.25 15.64 -10.32
CA ASN A 101 5.43 16.28 -10.89
C ASN A 101 6.72 15.51 -10.57
N LEU A 102 6.64 14.47 -9.74
CA LEU A 102 7.80 13.70 -9.32
C LEU A 102 8.18 12.63 -10.36
N PRO A 103 9.47 12.27 -10.47
CA PRO A 103 9.92 11.27 -11.43
C PRO A 103 9.34 9.88 -11.14
N GLU A 104 9.33 9.00 -12.14
CA GLU A 104 8.75 7.66 -12.07
C GLU A 104 9.42 6.70 -11.05
N HIS A 105 10.56 7.05 -10.48
CA HIS A 105 11.22 6.25 -9.45
C HIS A 105 10.98 6.80 -8.02
N ALA A 106 10.37 7.98 -7.88
CA ALA A 106 10.13 8.58 -6.56
C ALA A 106 9.23 7.66 -5.71
N PHE A 107 9.60 7.41 -4.46
CA PHE A 107 8.88 6.51 -3.53
C PHE A 107 8.84 5.03 -3.94
N GLU A 108 9.73 4.58 -4.83
CA GLU A 108 9.97 3.13 -5.00
C GLU A 108 10.80 2.53 -3.86
N GLY A 109 11.61 3.37 -3.20
CA GLY A 109 12.21 3.12 -1.90
C GLY A 109 11.81 4.23 -0.92
N VAL A 110 11.95 3.95 0.37
CA VAL A 110 11.75 4.93 1.45
C VAL A 110 12.87 4.78 2.47
N ALA A 111 13.33 5.89 3.04
CA ALA A 111 14.27 5.87 4.15
C ALA A 111 13.64 5.26 5.40
N ASP A 112 14.47 4.84 6.37
CA ASP A 112 13.97 4.20 7.60
C ASP A 112 13.01 5.10 8.40
N TRP A 113 13.28 6.40 8.44
CA TRP A 113 12.42 7.36 9.12
C TRP A 113 11.07 7.55 8.39
N GLU A 114 11.07 7.55 7.06
CA GLU A 114 9.83 7.61 6.26
C GLU A 114 9.01 6.34 6.44
N ARG A 115 9.68 5.17 6.45
CA ARG A 115 9.05 3.89 6.73
C ARG A 115 8.40 3.88 8.11
N LYS A 116 9.11 4.35 9.13
CA LYS A 116 8.58 4.44 10.49
C LYS A 116 7.34 5.34 10.55
N LEU A 117 7.41 6.51 9.92
CA LEU A 117 6.28 7.45 9.81
C LEU A 117 5.06 6.82 9.10
N ILE A 118 5.29 6.12 7.97
CA ILE A 118 4.24 5.41 7.23
C ILE A 118 3.56 4.39 8.15
N GLN A 119 4.34 3.58 8.86
CA GLN A 119 3.82 2.56 9.77
C GLN A 119 2.98 3.17 10.89
N ASP A 120 3.47 4.23 11.54
CA ASP A 120 2.76 4.92 12.63
C ASP A 120 1.42 5.48 12.14
N ARG A 121 1.40 6.12 10.96
CA ARG A 121 0.16 6.63 10.34
C ARG A 121 -0.80 5.51 9.99
N VAL A 122 -0.33 4.40 9.42
CA VAL A 122 -1.18 3.25 9.08
C VAL A 122 -1.74 2.60 10.35
N HIS A 123 -0.94 2.46 11.41
CA HIS A 123 -1.42 1.95 12.71
C HIS A 123 -2.48 2.85 13.33
N SER A 124 -2.39 4.17 13.15
CA SER A 124 -3.41 5.12 13.67
C SER A 124 -4.80 4.95 13.04
N LEU A 125 -4.90 4.27 11.89
CA LEU A 125 -6.16 4.03 11.19
C LEU A 125 -6.91 2.77 11.67
N ARG A 126 -6.36 2.01 12.63
CA ARG A 126 -6.98 0.79 13.13
C ARG A 126 -8.34 1.11 13.76
N GLY A 127 -9.40 0.47 13.26
CA GLY A 127 -10.76 0.61 13.79
C GLY A 127 -11.53 1.85 13.32
N THR A 128 -10.93 2.71 12.48
CA THR A 128 -11.59 3.84 11.82
C THR A 128 -12.42 3.43 10.61
#